data_AF-A0A7K3MAS3-F1
#
_entry.id   AF-A0A7K3MAS3-F1
#
_cell.length_a   1.000
_cell.length_b   1.000
_cell.length_c   1.000
_cell.angle_alpha   90.00
_cell.angle_beta   90.00
_cell.angle_gamma   90.00
#
_symmetry.space_group_name_H-M   'P 1'
#
loop_
_entity.id
_entity.type
_entity.pdbx_description
1 polymer ?
#
loop_
_entity_poly.entity_id
_entity_poly.type
_entity_poly.pdbx_seq_one_letter_code
_entity_poly.pdbx_strand_id
1 'polypeptide(L)'
;MTEEGEHRSTLPPAPPPPPPPHVDETTPARRRWIWPVAAAVAAVAGVGAGYGIGVSTEPDYTGTDEYAAAQAAFDDRESALDERSEEIDKAVSELEEFRDEVEALRDRATELDERETSLDERSAELDDRADDLETEAGELEARASELDDRVAALDEREEDITATEVEIQDNTIPGSGLFLVGEDIAPGQYRGGGGDMCYWARLSGTGGELGDIIANDLPSGPTVVTIAASDVAFETKGCGEWTRLE
;
A
#
# COMPACT_ATOMS: atom_id res chain seq x y z
N MET A 1 -19.52 43.16 0.44
CA MET A 1 -18.31 42.65 1.12
C MET A 1 -18.72 41.32 1.69
N THR A 2 -18.22 40.15 1.31
CA THR A 2 -17.12 39.73 0.43
C THR A 2 -17.36 38.22 0.31
N GLU A 3 -17.40 37.68 -0.91
CA GLU A 3 -17.40 36.24 -1.17
C GLU A 3 -16.03 35.67 -0.78
N GLU A 4 -15.99 34.62 0.05
CA GLU A 4 -14.78 33.82 0.23
C GLU A 4 -14.79 32.69 -0.80
N GLY A 5 -13.85 32.78 -1.73
CA GLY A 5 -13.64 31.83 -2.81
C GLY A 5 -12.90 30.60 -2.35
N GLU A 6 -13.44 29.46 -2.76
CA GLU A 6 -12.87 28.13 -2.67
C GLU A 6 -11.59 28.05 -3.53
N HIS A 7 -10.43 28.21 -2.91
CA HIS A 7 -9.13 28.08 -3.58
C HIS A 7 -8.78 26.60 -3.77
N ARG A 8 -9.36 25.98 -4.80
CA ARG A 8 -8.76 24.80 -5.45
C ARG A 8 -7.44 25.24 -6.09
N SER A 9 -6.32 24.88 -5.47
CA SER A 9 -5.01 24.90 -6.12
C SER A 9 -4.99 23.85 -7.23
N THR A 10 -5.45 24.23 -8.41
CA THR A 10 -5.14 23.51 -9.65
C THR A 10 -3.66 23.73 -9.94
N LEU A 11 -2.84 22.70 -9.74
CA LEU A 11 -1.46 22.69 -10.24
C LEU A 11 -1.47 23.05 -11.73
N PRO A 12 -0.60 23.95 -12.20
CA PRO A 12 -0.51 24.25 -13.62
C PRO A 12 -0.13 22.98 -14.38
N PRO A 13 -0.71 22.74 -15.58
CA PRO A 13 -0.37 21.58 -16.37
C PRO A 13 1.13 21.58 -16.68
N ALA A 14 1.74 20.39 -16.62
CA ALA A 14 3.15 20.21 -16.90
C ALA A 14 3.53 20.84 -18.25
N PRO A 15 4.68 21.52 -18.35
CA PRO A 15 5.13 22.08 -19.61
C PRO A 15 5.26 20.95 -20.65
N PRO A 16 4.89 21.21 -21.92
CA PRO A 16 5.01 20.20 -22.95
C PRO A 16 6.47 19.75 -23.05
N PRO A 17 6.72 18.46 -23.36
CA PRO A 17 8.07 17.95 -23.50
C PRO A 17 8.84 18.79 -24.52
N PRO A 18 10.16 18.96 -24.33
CA PRO A 18 10.98 19.69 -25.29
C PRO A 18 10.77 19.09 -26.68
N PRO A 19 10.69 19.92 -27.74
CA PRO A 19 10.58 19.39 -29.09
C PRO A 19 11.74 18.43 -29.33
N PRO A 20 11.49 17.30 -30.04
CA PRO A 20 12.55 16.37 -30.37
C PRO A 20 13.69 17.15 -31.04
N PRO A 21 14.95 16.75 -30.81
CA PRO A 21 16.08 17.39 -31.49
C PRO A 21 15.76 17.44 -32.98
N HIS A 22 15.99 18.61 -33.62
CA HIS A 22 15.90 18.72 -35.06
C HIS A 22 16.88 17.72 -35.65
N VAL A 23 16.36 16.55 -36.00
CA VAL A 23 16.98 15.68 -36.98
C VAL A 23 16.83 16.50 -38.25
N ASP A 24 17.91 17.17 -38.65
CA ASP A 24 18.04 17.59 -40.03
C ASP A 24 17.94 16.29 -40.83
N GLU A 25 16.73 15.96 -41.27
CA GLU A 25 16.51 15.04 -42.37
C GLU A 25 17.08 15.72 -43.61
N THR A 26 18.40 15.80 -43.69
CA THR A 26 19.07 15.75 -44.99
C THR A 26 18.70 14.39 -45.53
N THR A 27 17.57 14.33 -46.24
CA THR A 27 17.20 13.20 -47.08
C THR A 27 18.44 12.90 -47.91
N PRO A 28 19.16 11.79 -47.69
CA PRO A 28 20.19 11.43 -48.64
C PRO A 28 19.41 11.16 -49.91
N ALA A 29 19.59 12.04 -50.91
CA ALA A 29 19.00 11.84 -52.23
C ALA A 29 19.30 10.40 -52.61
N ARG A 30 18.25 9.58 -52.77
CA ARG A 30 18.37 8.18 -53.15
C ARG A 30 19.09 8.13 -54.50
N ARG A 31 20.41 8.10 -54.47
CA ARG A 31 21.25 7.80 -55.63
C ARG A 31 21.00 6.34 -55.88
N ARG A 32 20.08 6.08 -56.81
CA ARG A 32 19.80 4.78 -57.39
C ARG A 32 21.12 4.25 -57.94
N TRP A 33 21.79 3.43 -57.13
CA TRP A 33 23.05 2.80 -57.47
C TRP A 33 22.73 1.65 -58.42
N ILE A 34 22.62 2.01 -59.69
CA ILE A 34 22.51 1.07 -60.78
C ILE A 34 23.92 0.51 -60.97
N TRP A 35 24.11 -0.77 -60.65
CA TRP A 35 25.27 -1.53 -61.13
C TRP A 35 25.33 -1.42 -62.66
N PRO A 36 26.42 -0.94 -63.28
CA PRO A 36 26.62 -1.17 -64.69
C PRO A 36 27.18 -2.59 -64.84
N VAL A 37 26.33 -3.53 -65.29
CA VAL A 37 26.81 -4.75 -65.94
C VAL A 37 27.40 -4.31 -67.28
N ALA A 38 28.70 -4.00 -67.28
CA ALA A 38 29.43 -3.74 -68.51
C ALA A 38 29.73 -5.08 -69.19
N ALA A 39 28.86 -5.44 -70.14
CA ALA A 39 29.16 -6.45 -71.14
C ALA A 39 30.33 -5.96 -72.02
N ALA A 40 31.52 -6.51 -71.82
CA ALA A 40 32.62 -6.35 -72.78
C ALA A 40 32.45 -7.41 -73.88
N VAL A 41 31.89 -6.95 -75.00
CA VAL A 41 31.83 -7.66 -76.27
C VAL A 41 33.23 -7.76 -76.88
N ALA A 42 33.58 -9.00 -77.26
CA ALA A 42 34.52 -9.43 -78.28
C ALA A 42 35.45 -8.39 -78.93
N ALA A 43 36.76 -8.60 -78.76
CA ALA A 43 37.75 -8.31 -79.79
C ALA A 43 38.29 -9.65 -80.34
N VAL A 44 37.57 -10.22 -81.30
CA VAL A 44 38.16 -11.13 -82.28
C VAL A 44 38.64 -10.27 -83.44
N ALA A 45 39.94 -10.11 -83.55
CA ALA A 45 40.60 -9.65 -84.77
C ALA A 45 41.85 -10.51 -85.02
N GLY A 46 41.68 -11.84 -85.04
CA GLY A 46 42.61 -12.73 -85.71
C GLY A 46 42.27 -12.78 -87.19
N VAL A 47 42.87 -11.89 -87.99
CA VAL A 47 42.76 -11.90 -89.46
C VAL A 47 43.50 -13.12 -90.00
N GLY A 48 42.77 -14.19 -90.29
CA GLY A 48 43.24 -15.32 -91.09
C GLY A 48 43.01 -15.05 -92.57
N ALA A 49 43.92 -14.31 -93.22
CA ALA A 49 44.00 -14.21 -94.67
C ALA A 49 45.12 -15.16 -95.17
N GLY A 50 44.73 -16.32 -95.67
CA GLY A 50 45.64 -17.27 -96.30
C GLY A 50 45.97 -16.88 -97.74
N TYR A 51 47.25 -16.60 -98.01
CA TYR A 51 47.92 -16.88 -99.28
C TYR A 51 49.44 -16.87 -99.07
N GLY A 52 50.11 -17.98 -99.39
CA GLY A 52 51.58 -18.01 -99.54
C GLY A 52 52.28 -19.14 -98.76
N ILE A 53 52.89 -20.07 -99.48
CA ILE A 53 53.88 -21.01 -98.96
C ILE A 53 55.08 -20.17 -98.50
N GLY A 54 55.29 -20.08 -97.19
CA GLY A 54 56.42 -19.41 -96.57
C GLY A 54 56.34 -19.65 -95.07
N VAL A 55 57.44 -20.10 -94.47
CA VAL A 55 57.54 -20.51 -93.07
C VAL A 55 56.81 -19.53 -92.15
N SER A 56 55.64 -19.90 -91.64
CA SER A 56 54.88 -19.08 -90.69
C SER A 56 55.55 -19.17 -89.32
N THR A 57 56.64 -18.44 -89.14
CA THR A 57 56.99 -17.94 -87.82
C THR A 57 55.84 -17.03 -87.39
N GLU A 58 55.04 -17.45 -86.42
CA GLU A 58 54.15 -16.54 -85.70
C GLU A 58 54.97 -15.30 -85.31
N PRO A 59 54.55 -14.08 -85.66
CA PRO A 59 55.25 -12.89 -85.21
C PRO A 59 55.28 -12.94 -83.68
N ASP A 60 56.46 -12.82 -83.10
CA ASP A 60 56.59 -12.73 -81.66
C ASP A 60 56.09 -11.36 -81.19
N TYR A 61 54.79 -11.29 -80.91
CA TYR A 61 54.13 -10.07 -80.45
C TYR A 61 54.58 -9.65 -79.05
N THR A 62 55.24 -10.55 -78.30
CA THR A 62 55.70 -10.28 -76.92
C THR A 62 56.86 -9.29 -76.86
N GLY A 63 57.54 -9.03 -77.97
CA GLY A 63 58.64 -8.07 -78.08
C GLY A 63 58.23 -6.64 -78.49
N THR A 64 56.93 -6.35 -78.59
CA THR A 64 56.44 -5.01 -78.99
C THR A 64 56.24 -4.08 -77.79
N ASP A 65 56.48 -2.78 -77.97
CA ASP A 65 56.17 -1.75 -76.95
C ASP A 65 54.69 -1.76 -76.54
N GLU A 66 53.81 -2.13 -77.46
CA GLU A 66 52.36 -2.27 -77.24
C GLU A 66 52.03 -3.44 -76.30
N TYR A 67 52.70 -4.59 -76.45
CA TYR A 67 52.56 -5.73 -75.53
C TYR A 67 53.10 -5.41 -74.13
N ALA A 68 54.25 -4.75 -74.04
CA ALA A 68 54.82 -4.32 -72.76
C ALA A 68 53.91 -3.34 -72.02
N ALA A 69 53.30 -2.39 -72.74
CA ALA A 69 52.31 -1.46 -72.17
C ALA A 69 51.02 -2.18 -71.71
N ALA A 70 50.56 -3.17 -72.48
CA ALA A 70 49.40 -3.99 -72.10
C ALA A 70 49.68 -4.84 -70.85
N GLN A 71 50.89 -5.37 -70.71
CA GLN A 71 51.30 -6.13 -69.52
C GLN A 71 51.39 -5.23 -68.29
N ALA A 72 52.01 -4.06 -68.41
CA ALA A 72 52.05 -3.08 -67.32
C ALA A 72 50.65 -2.64 -66.87
N ALA A 73 49.72 -2.44 -67.80
CA ALA A 73 48.32 -2.12 -67.47
C ALA A 73 47.56 -3.29 -66.82
N PHE A 74 47.95 -4.53 -67.14
CA PHE A 74 47.43 -5.72 -66.48
C PHE A 74 47.93 -5.81 -65.03
N ASP A 75 49.24 -5.61 -64.82
CA ASP A 75 49.86 -5.65 -63.49
C ASP A 75 49.32 -4.54 -62.57
N ASP A 76 49.08 -3.33 -63.11
CA ASP A 76 48.45 -2.21 -62.39
C ASP A 76 47.00 -2.55 -61.98
N ARG A 77 46.27 -3.24 -62.88
CA ARG A 77 44.91 -3.69 -62.61
C ARG A 77 44.85 -4.83 -61.60
N GLU A 78 45.83 -5.72 -61.59
CA GLU A 78 45.99 -6.77 -60.57
C GLU A 78 46.27 -6.15 -59.19
N SER A 79 47.19 -5.17 -59.13
CA SER A 79 47.48 -4.42 -57.90
C SER A 79 46.24 -3.71 -57.34
N ALA A 80 45.44 -3.08 -58.21
CA ALA A 80 44.18 -2.43 -57.80
C ALA A 80 43.08 -3.44 -57.42
N LEU A 81 43.12 -4.67 -57.95
CA LEU A 81 42.22 -5.75 -57.54
C LEU A 81 42.57 -6.25 -56.14
N ASP A 82 43.86 -6.39 -55.84
CA ASP A 82 44.37 -6.80 -54.54
C ASP A 82 44.02 -5.76 -53.45
N GLU A 83 44.25 -4.47 -53.72
CA GLU A 83 43.89 -3.40 -52.77
C GLU A 83 42.38 -3.38 -52.47
N ARG A 84 41.54 -3.57 -53.50
CA ARG A 84 40.08 -3.70 -53.27
C ARG A 84 39.71 -4.99 -52.55
N SER A 85 40.47 -6.08 -52.71
CA SER A 85 40.24 -7.31 -51.96
C SER A 85 40.50 -7.07 -50.47
N GLU A 86 41.58 -6.36 -50.13
CA GLU A 86 41.89 -5.99 -48.75
C GLU A 86 40.82 -5.06 -48.13
N GLU A 87 40.32 -4.09 -48.90
CA GLU A 87 39.20 -3.24 -48.46
C GLU A 87 37.91 -4.06 -48.22
N ILE A 88 37.62 -5.03 -49.08
CA ILE A 88 36.49 -5.94 -48.91
C ILE A 88 36.66 -6.78 -47.64
N ASP A 89 37.84 -7.34 -47.40
CA ASP A 89 38.10 -8.16 -46.20
C ASP A 89 37.93 -7.35 -44.92
N LYS A 90 38.38 -6.08 -44.94
CA LYS A 90 38.15 -5.15 -43.84
C LYS A 90 36.67 -4.84 -43.65
N ALA A 91 35.95 -4.52 -44.73
CA ALA A 91 34.52 -4.24 -44.67
C ALA A 91 33.70 -5.44 -44.18
N VAL A 92 34.11 -6.66 -44.55
CA VAL A 92 33.52 -7.91 -44.04
C VAL A 92 33.74 -8.02 -42.53
N SER A 93 34.94 -7.73 -42.05
CA SER A 93 35.26 -7.77 -40.60
C SER A 93 34.42 -6.76 -39.80
N GLU A 94 34.28 -5.53 -40.30
CA GLU A 94 33.43 -4.50 -39.66
C GLU A 94 31.94 -4.90 -39.66
N LEU A 95 31.46 -5.56 -40.72
CA LEU A 95 30.08 -6.04 -40.80
C LEU A 95 29.81 -7.18 -39.82
N GLU A 96 30.80 -8.04 -39.59
CA GLU A 96 30.71 -9.09 -38.57
C GLU A 96 30.63 -8.49 -37.16
N GLU A 97 31.45 -7.49 -36.83
CA GLU A 97 31.36 -6.79 -35.55
C GLU A 97 30.01 -6.10 -35.36
N PHE A 98 29.50 -5.41 -36.40
CA PHE A 98 28.18 -4.78 -36.35
C PHE A 98 27.07 -5.82 -36.16
N ARG A 99 27.16 -6.99 -36.81
CA ARG A 99 26.19 -8.07 -36.63
C ARG A 99 26.14 -8.52 -35.16
N ASP A 100 27.30 -8.69 -34.55
CA ASP A 100 27.41 -9.15 -33.17
C ASP A 100 26.88 -8.08 -32.19
N GLU A 101 27.09 -6.78 -32.46
CA GLU A 101 26.48 -5.69 -31.68
C GLU A 101 24.95 -5.68 -31.79
N VAL A 102 24.41 -5.91 -33.00
CA VAL A 102 22.96 -5.97 -33.20
C VAL A 102 22.36 -7.20 -32.49
N GLU A 103 23.08 -8.33 -32.43
CA GLU A 103 22.67 -9.49 -31.64
C GLU A 103 22.63 -9.16 -30.14
N ALA A 104 23.66 -8.53 -29.60
CA ALA A 104 23.67 -8.07 -28.21
C ALA A 104 22.56 -7.06 -27.88
N LEU A 105 22.19 -6.19 -28.83
CA LEU A 105 21.05 -5.28 -28.66
C LEU A 105 19.71 -5.99 -28.65
N ARG A 106 19.55 -7.07 -29.44
CA ARG A 106 18.34 -7.91 -29.39
C ARG A 106 18.21 -8.61 -28.06
N ASP A 107 19.31 -9.13 -27.51
CA ASP A 107 19.30 -9.77 -26.19
C ASP A 107 18.90 -8.77 -25.09
N ARG A 108 19.44 -7.54 -25.13
CA ARG A 108 19.02 -6.48 -24.20
C ARG A 108 17.56 -6.12 -24.35
N ALA A 109 17.01 -6.12 -25.57
CA ALA A 109 15.59 -5.87 -25.77
C ALA A 109 14.74 -6.96 -25.10
N THR A 110 15.14 -8.24 -25.23
CA THR A 110 14.43 -9.34 -24.55
C THR A 110 14.51 -9.25 -23.03
N GLU A 111 15.66 -8.87 -22.46
CA GLU A 111 15.80 -8.65 -21.01
C GLU A 111 14.91 -7.49 -20.52
N LEU A 112 14.77 -6.45 -21.34
CA LEU A 112 13.94 -5.29 -21.01
C LEU A 112 12.45 -5.65 -21.04
N ASP A 113 12.00 -6.48 -21.99
CA ASP A 113 10.63 -7.00 -22.06
C ASP A 113 10.28 -7.87 -20.84
N GLU A 114 11.21 -8.72 -20.39
CA GLU A 114 11.05 -9.51 -19.17
C GLU A 114 10.95 -8.62 -17.92
N ARG A 115 11.77 -7.58 -17.86
CA ARG A 115 11.76 -6.61 -16.76
C ARG A 115 10.48 -5.76 -16.75
N GLU A 116 9.95 -5.40 -17.91
CA GLU A 116 8.65 -4.73 -18.06
C GLU A 116 7.53 -5.63 -17.52
N THR A 117 7.51 -6.91 -17.91
CA THR A 117 6.55 -7.89 -17.39
C THR A 117 6.62 -8.01 -15.87
N SER A 118 7.82 -8.07 -15.28
CA SER A 118 7.98 -8.12 -13.82
C SER A 118 7.54 -6.83 -13.12
N LEU A 119 7.68 -5.67 -13.77
CA LEU A 119 7.20 -4.40 -13.23
C LEU A 119 5.67 -4.32 -13.26
N ASP A 120 5.04 -4.81 -14.32
CA ASP A 120 3.58 -4.87 -14.43
C ASP A 120 2.98 -5.79 -13.36
N GLU A 121 3.58 -6.96 -13.12
CA GLU A 121 3.17 -7.87 -12.04
C GLU A 121 3.28 -7.20 -10.66
N ARG A 122 4.40 -6.51 -10.40
CA ARG A 122 4.59 -5.77 -9.14
C ARG A 122 3.63 -4.59 -9.00
N SER A 123 3.25 -3.95 -10.09
CA SER A 123 2.26 -2.86 -10.06
C SER A 123 0.90 -3.42 -9.66
N ALA A 124 0.48 -4.53 -10.26
CA ALA A 124 -0.78 -5.18 -9.91
C ALA A 124 -0.80 -5.63 -8.43
N GLU A 125 0.29 -6.20 -7.92
CA GLU A 125 0.39 -6.58 -6.49
C GLU A 125 0.28 -5.36 -5.56
N LEU A 126 0.84 -4.22 -5.95
CA LEU A 126 0.74 -2.98 -5.17
C LEU A 126 -0.68 -2.39 -5.18
N ASP A 127 -1.38 -2.50 -6.31
CA ASP A 127 -2.78 -2.09 -6.43
C ASP A 127 -3.68 -2.97 -5.54
N ASP A 128 -3.51 -4.30 -5.59
CA ASP A 128 -4.25 -5.23 -4.71
C ASP A 128 -3.99 -4.92 -3.22
N ARG A 129 -2.73 -4.65 -2.85
CA ARG A 129 -2.37 -4.28 -1.48
C ARG A 129 -2.96 -2.92 -1.06
N ALA A 130 -3.15 -2.00 -1.99
CA ALA A 130 -3.79 -0.72 -1.70
C ALA A 130 -5.28 -0.91 -1.39
N ASP A 131 -5.97 -1.74 -2.17
CA ASP A 131 -7.39 -2.09 -1.96
C ASP A 131 -7.60 -2.83 -0.62
N ASP A 132 -6.71 -3.76 -0.27
CA ASP A 132 -6.73 -4.47 1.01
C ASP A 132 -6.56 -3.50 2.20
N LEU A 133 -5.63 -2.55 2.09
CA LEU A 133 -5.40 -1.54 3.14
C LEU A 133 -6.58 -0.57 3.29
N GLU A 134 -7.25 -0.21 2.19
CA GLU A 134 -8.46 0.60 2.23
C GLU A 134 -9.60 -0.15 2.95
N THR A 135 -9.72 -1.45 2.69
CA THR A 135 -10.68 -2.32 3.39
C THR A 135 -10.39 -2.40 4.88
N GLU A 136 -9.14 -2.67 5.27
CA GLU A 136 -8.73 -2.74 6.68
C GLU A 136 -8.95 -1.41 7.42
N ALA A 137 -8.70 -0.28 6.75
CA ALA A 137 -8.97 1.05 7.30
C ALA A 137 -10.47 1.24 7.61
N GLY A 138 -11.35 0.83 6.69
CA GLY A 138 -12.80 0.87 6.92
C GLY A 138 -13.26 -0.03 8.07
N GLU A 139 -12.69 -1.22 8.22
CA GLU A 139 -12.99 -2.12 9.35
C GLU A 139 -12.54 -1.53 10.69
N LEU A 140 -11.38 -0.87 10.74
CA LEU A 140 -10.88 -0.23 11.95
C LEU A 140 -11.73 0.97 12.36
N GLU A 141 -12.21 1.77 11.40
CA GLU A 141 -13.13 2.87 11.67
C GLU A 141 -14.47 2.35 12.24
N ALA A 142 -15.01 1.26 11.67
CA ALA A 142 -16.21 0.62 12.20
C ALA A 142 -16.01 0.11 13.64
N ARG A 143 -14.87 -0.52 13.94
CA ARG A 143 -14.53 -0.95 15.32
C ARG A 143 -14.37 0.22 16.28
N ALA A 144 -13.82 1.35 15.82
CA ALA A 144 -13.68 2.54 16.65
C ALA A 144 -15.06 3.08 17.04
N SER A 145 -15.99 3.19 16.08
CA SER A 145 -17.38 3.58 16.37
C SER A 145 -18.08 2.60 17.31
N GLU A 146 -17.89 1.29 17.14
CA GLU A 146 -18.46 0.29 18.06
C GLU A 146 -17.90 0.46 19.48
N LEU A 147 -16.61 0.75 19.63
CA LEU A 147 -16.00 1.02 20.93
C LEU A 147 -16.57 2.28 21.57
N ASP A 148 -16.76 3.35 20.80
CA ASP A 148 -17.36 4.60 21.29
C ASP A 148 -18.79 4.37 21.81
N ASP A 149 -19.61 3.62 21.05
CA ASP A 149 -20.96 3.23 21.48
C ASP A 149 -20.93 2.39 22.76
N ARG A 150 -19.96 1.48 22.89
CA ARG A 150 -19.79 0.66 24.10
C ARG A 150 -19.35 1.46 25.30
N VAL A 151 -18.52 2.49 25.11
CA VAL A 151 -18.11 3.39 26.20
C VAL A 151 -19.34 4.17 26.69
N ALA A 152 -20.12 4.76 25.78
CA ALA A 152 -21.35 5.47 26.15
C ALA A 152 -22.35 4.57 26.89
N ALA A 153 -22.55 3.33 26.41
CA ALA A 153 -23.43 2.37 27.09
C ALA A 153 -22.91 1.93 28.47
N LEU A 154 -21.59 1.92 28.68
CA LEU A 154 -21.00 1.64 30.00
C LEU A 154 -21.19 2.82 30.94
N ASP A 155 -21.01 4.06 30.46
CA ASP A 155 -21.23 5.27 31.25
C ASP A 155 -22.67 5.33 31.76
N GLU A 156 -23.66 5.08 30.89
CA GLU A 156 -25.08 5.01 31.28
C GLU A 156 -25.34 3.93 32.35
N ARG A 157 -24.73 2.75 32.17
CA ARG A 157 -24.86 1.66 33.15
C ARG A 157 -24.19 2.00 34.48
N GLU A 158 -23.07 2.72 34.48
CA GLU A 158 -22.40 3.16 35.69
C GLU A 158 -23.24 4.18 36.45
N GLU A 159 -23.90 5.10 35.75
CA GLU A 159 -24.85 6.04 36.34
C GLU A 159 -26.05 5.31 36.97
N ASP A 160 -26.67 4.37 36.24
CA ASP A 160 -27.79 3.58 36.73
C ASP A 160 -27.43 2.70 37.94
N ILE A 161 -26.25 2.07 37.91
CA ILE A 161 -25.75 1.29 39.05
C ILE A 161 -25.54 2.21 40.25
N THR A 162 -24.91 3.37 40.07
CA THR A 162 -24.67 4.32 41.15
C THR A 162 -25.99 4.79 41.77
N ALA A 163 -26.99 5.11 40.93
CA ALA A 163 -28.32 5.47 41.40
C ALA A 163 -28.97 4.33 42.19
N THR A 164 -28.90 3.09 41.68
CA THR A 164 -29.43 1.90 42.35
C THR A 164 -28.73 1.64 43.69
N GLU A 165 -27.40 1.81 43.75
CA GLU A 165 -26.61 1.65 44.96
C GLU A 165 -27.03 2.66 46.05
N VAL A 166 -27.24 3.92 45.66
CA VAL A 166 -27.76 4.96 46.56
C VAL A 166 -29.17 4.61 47.04
N GLU A 167 -30.06 4.19 46.14
CA GLU A 167 -31.42 3.78 46.54
C GLU A 167 -31.43 2.61 47.51
N ILE A 168 -30.57 1.60 47.30
CA ILE A 168 -30.43 0.48 48.23
C ILE A 168 -29.89 0.96 49.58
N GLN A 169 -28.87 1.83 49.57
CA GLN A 169 -28.27 2.37 50.80
C GLN A 169 -29.30 3.16 51.63
N ASP A 170 -30.09 4.01 51.00
CA ASP A 170 -31.10 4.84 51.70
C ASP A 170 -32.27 4.01 52.26
N ASN A 171 -32.54 2.86 51.65
CA ASN A 171 -33.70 2.03 51.98
C ASN A 171 -33.36 0.73 52.72
N THR A 172 -32.10 0.51 53.11
CA THR A 172 -31.67 -0.74 53.72
C THR A 172 -30.83 -0.53 54.97
N ILE A 173 -31.09 -1.32 56.02
CA ILE A 173 -30.23 -1.43 57.20
C ILE A 173 -29.59 -2.82 57.16
N PRO A 174 -28.26 -2.95 56.98
CA PRO A 174 -27.61 -4.18 56.52
C PRO A 174 -27.58 -5.33 57.53
N GLY A 175 -28.10 -5.13 58.75
CA GLY A 175 -28.14 -6.19 59.76
C GLY A 175 -27.99 -5.69 61.18
N SER A 176 -27.02 -6.26 61.90
CA SER A 176 -26.77 -5.90 63.30
C SER A 176 -25.86 -4.68 63.37
N GLY A 177 -26.20 -3.73 64.24
CA GLY A 177 -25.44 -2.49 64.40
C GLY A 177 -26.21 -1.46 65.22
N LEU A 178 -25.54 -0.33 65.44
CA LEU A 178 -26.12 0.90 65.96
C LEU A 178 -26.01 1.93 64.85
N PHE A 179 -27.15 2.44 64.38
CA PHE A 179 -27.24 3.34 63.24
C PHE A 179 -27.81 4.68 63.69
N LEU A 180 -27.10 5.78 63.43
CA LEU A 180 -27.57 7.13 63.71
C LEU A 180 -28.69 7.52 62.75
N VAL A 181 -29.81 7.98 63.29
CA VAL A 181 -30.96 8.38 62.48
C VAL A 181 -30.71 9.76 61.88
N GLY A 182 -30.84 9.87 60.56
CA GLY A 182 -30.52 11.07 59.78
C GLY A 182 -29.06 11.17 59.33
N GLU A 183 -28.20 10.25 59.75
CA GLU A 183 -26.80 10.16 59.28
C GLU A 183 -26.54 8.79 58.63
N ASP A 184 -26.74 7.70 59.36
CA ASP A 184 -26.52 6.34 58.84
C ASP A 184 -27.78 5.75 58.18
N ILE A 185 -28.97 6.12 58.67
CA ILE A 185 -30.26 5.62 58.17
C ILE A 185 -31.32 6.74 58.15
N ALA A 186 -32.20 6.72 57.16
CA ALA A 186 -33.32 7.67 57.09
C ALA A 186 -34.45 7.30 58.10
N PRO A 187 -35.21 8.27 58.61
CA PRO A 187 -36.44 7.97 59.33
C PRO A 187 -37.49 7.36 58.39
N GLY A 188 -38.28 6.41 58.89
CA GLY A 188 -39.24 5.69 58.06
C GLY A 188 -39.78 4.45 58.72
N GLN A 189 -40.62 3.73 57.98
CA GLN A 189 -41.07 2.41 58.39
C GLN A 189 -40.17 1.36 57.75
N TYR A 190 -39.63 0.46 58.55
CA TYR A 190 -38.72 -0.59 58.11
C TYR A 190 -39.29 -1.95 58.49
N ARG A 191 -39.15 -2.93 57.60
CA ARG A 191 -39.49 -4.33 57.84
C ARG A 191 -38.22 -5.13 57.98
N GLY A 192 -38.09 -5.79 59.12
CA GLY A 192 -37.05 -6.79 59.37
C GLY A 192 -37.61 -8.19 59.11
N GLY A 193 -36.78 -9.08 58.59
CA GLY A 193 -37.14 -10.49 58.40
C GLY A 193 -37.44 -11.21 59.73
N GLY A 194 -36.88 -10.71 60.83
CA GLY A 194 -36.82 -11.43 62.09
C GLY A 194 -35.82 -12.58 62.00
N GLY A 195 -35.28 -12.99 63.14
CA GLY A 195 -34.23 -13.99 63.21
C GLY A 195 -34.05 -14.51 64.64
N ASP A 196 -33.17 -15.50 64.79
CA ASP A 196 -32.86 -16.07 66.10
C ASP A 196 -32.25 -14.96 66.98
N MET A 197 -32.90 -14.69 68.11
CA MET A 197 -32.51 -13.63 69.04
C MET A 197 -32.57 -12.20 68.43
N CYS A 198 -33.51 -11.95 67.51
CA CYS A 198 -33.75 -10.60 67.00
C CYS A 198 -34.11 -9.65 68.15
N TYR A 199 -33.33 -8.59 68.29
CA TYR A 199 -33.55 -7.47 69.17
C TYR A 199 -33.45 -6.19 68.37
N TRP A 200 -34.36 -5.25 68.61
CA TRP A 200 -34.21 -3.89 68.11
C TRP A 200 -34.56 -2.86 69.19
N ALA A 201 -33.97 -1.68 69.10
CA ALA A 201 -34.29 -0.54 69.94
C ALA A 201 -34.21 0.77 69.16
N ARG A 202 -35.21 1.63 69.36
CA ARG A 202 -35.17 3.06 69.03
C ARG A 202 -34.64 3.81 70.24
N LEU A 203 -33.66 4.67 70.04
CA LEU A 203 -32.91 5.31 71.12
C LEU A 203 -32.96 6.84 71.04
N SER A 204 -33.03 7.51 72.19
CA SER A 204 -32.91 8.96 72.35
C SER A 204 -31.48 9.42 72.65
N GLY A 205 -30.54 8.49 72.75
CA GLY A 205 -29.12 8.72 73.00
C GLY A 205 -28.29 7.47 72.71
N THR A 206 -26.97 7.63 72.55
CA THR A 206 -26.03 6.53 72.29
C THR A 206 -25.20 6.16 73.52
N GLY A 207 -25.61 6.60 74.71
CA GLY A 207 -24.87 6.41 75.97
C GLY A 207 -24.92 4.97 76.52
N GLY A 208 -25.85 4.16 76.03
CA GLY A 208 -26.06 2.78 76.48
C GLY A 208 -26.81 2.68 77.81
N GLU A 209 -27.46 3.76 78.23
CA GLU A 209 -28.26 3.78 79.47
C GLU A 209 -29.68 3.27 79.21
N LEU A 210 -30.32 2.67 80.22
CA LEU A 210 -31.73 2.25 80.10
C LEU A 210 -32.67 3.44 79.83
N GLY A 211 -32.29 4.65 80.25
CA GLY A 211 -33.04 5.88 79.99
C GLY A 211 -32.99 6.35 78.54
N ASP A 212 -32.05 5.84 77.74
CA ASP A 212 -31.93 6.18 76.33
C ASP A 212 -32.91 5.38 75.45
N ILE A 213 -33.58 4.36 75.98
CA ILE A 213 -34.46 3.48 75.19
C ILE A 213 -35.84 4.12 75.04
N ILE A 214 -36.20 4.51 73.80
CA ILE A 214 -37.54 5.02 73.45
C ILE A 214 -38.52 3.86 73.33
N ALA A 215 -38.14 2.83 72.58
CA ALA A 215 -38.91 1.62 72.36
C ALA A 215 -37.97 0.48 71.97
N ASN A 216 -38.27 -0.74 72.39
CA ASN A 216 -37.51 -1.93 72.02
C ASN A 216 -38.42 -3.16 71.96
N ASP A 217 -37.99 -4.19 71.26
CA ASP A 217 -38.70 -5.47 71.22
C ASP A 217 -37.75 -6.64 70.92
N LEU A 218 -38.25 -7.86 71.18
CA LEU A 218 -37.58 -9.14 70.93
C LEU A 218 -38.50 -10.04 70.08
N PRO A 219 -38.76 -9.67 68.81
CA PRO A 219 -39.74 -10.39 68.00
C PRO A 219 -39.24 -11.79 67.62
N SER A 220 -40.14 -12.77 67.67
CA SER A 220 -39.85 -14.16 67.29
C SER A 220 -40.04 -14.44 65.79
N GLY A 221 -40.20 -13.40 64.96
CA GLY A 221 -40.51 -13.49 63.53
C GLY A 221 -40.46 -12.11 62.86
N PRO A 222 -40.95 -11.98 61.62
CA PRO A 222 -40.91 -10.71 60.89
C PRO A 222 -41.53 -9.57 61.69
N THR A 223 -40.89 -8.41 61.66
CA THR A 223 -41.29 -7.25 62.46
C THR A 223 -41.25 -5.98 61.61
N VAL A 224 -42.03 -4.98 62.02
CA VAL A 224 -42.09 -3.67 61.36
C VAL A 224 -41.88 -2.60 62.42
N VAL A 225 -40.94 -1.69 62.17
CA VAL A 225 -40.58 -0.60 63.08
C VAL A 225 -40.73 0.72 62.36
N THR A 226 -41.42 1.67 62.98
CA THR A 226 -41.39 3.07 62.55
C THR A 226 -40.33 3.81 63.35
N ILE A 227 -39.23 4.16 62.67
CA ILE A 227 -38.12 4.98 63.18
C ILE A 227 -38.50 6.44 62.93
N ALA A 228 -38.58 7.23 64.00
CA ALA A 228 -38.97 8.64 63.90
C ALA A 228 -37.75 9.52 63.61
N ALA A 229 -37.95 10.65 62.94
CA ALA A 229 -36.90 11.64 62.70
C ALA A 229 -36.31 12.25 63.99
N SER A 230 -37.00 12.09 65.14
CA SER A 230 -36.55 12.53 66.45
C SER A 230 -35.72 11.50 67.20
N ASP A 231 -35.64 10.26 66.70
CA ASP A 231 -34.78 9.24 67.30
C ASP A 231 -33.33 9.63 67.04
N VAL A 232 -32.44 9.33 67.99
CA VAL A 232 -31.00 9.56 67.82
C VAL A 232 -30.34 8.37 67.14
N ALA A 233 -30.74 7.15 67.51
CA ALA A 233 -30.17 5.95 66.92
C ALA A 233 -31.18 4.78 66.87
N PHE A 234 -30.94 3.85 65.97
CA PHE A 234 -31.58 2.55 65.90
C PHE A 234 -30.54 1.45 66.14
N GLU A 235 -30.74 0.66 67.18
CA GLU A 235 -29.94 -0.54 67.43
C GLU A 235 -30.71 -1.77 66.96
N THR A 236 -30.03 -2.67 66.26
CA THR A 236 -30.58 -3.96 65.82
C THR A 236 -29.54 -5.04 66.01
N LYS A 237 -29.95 -6.24 66.45
CA LYS A 237 -29.11 -7.41 66.64
C LYS A 237 -29.88 -8.65 66.24
N GLY A 238 -29.30 -9.49 65.39
CA GLY A 238 -29.90 -10.79 65.02
C GLY A 238 -31.20 -10.71 64.20
N CYS A 239 -31.59 -9.52 63.71
CA CYS A 239 -32.85 -9.33 62.98
C CYS A 239 -32.75 -9.53 61.45
N GLY A 240 -31.54 -9.78 60.95
CA GLY A 240 -31.24 -9.74 59.53
C GLY A 240 -31.29 -8.31 58.98
N GLU A 241 -31.27 -8.21 57.66
CA GLU A 241 -31.43 -6.95 56.93
C GLU A 241 -32.84 -6.36 57.16
N TRP A 242 -32.92 -5.03 57.24
CA TRP A 242 -34.17 -4.29 57.27
C TRP A 242 -34.36 -3.55 55.97
N THR A 243 -35.54 -3.67 55.36
CA THR A 243 -35.91 -2.94 54.15
C THR A 243 -36.95 -1.88 54.50
N ARG A 244 -36.76 -0.65 54.04
CA ARG A 244 -37.75 0.42 54.17
C ARG A 244 -39.01 0.05 53.40
N LEU A 245 -40.16 0.28 54.02
CA LEU A 245 -41.46 0.16 53.36
C LEU A 245 -41.79 1.51 52.73
N GLU A 246 -42.10 1.49 51.43
CA GLU A 246 -42.61 2.65 50.68
C GLU A 246 -44.03 3.05 51.11
#